data_AF-A0A9W6EC80-F1
#
_entry.id   AF-A0A9W6EC80-F1
#
_cell.length_a   1.000
_cell.length_b   1.000
_cell.length_c   1.000
_cell.angle_alpha   90.00
_cell.angle_beta   90.00
_cell.angle_gamma   90.00
#
_symmetry.space_group_name_H-M   'P 1'
#
loop_
_entity.id
_entity.type
_entity.pdbx_description
1 polymer ?
#
loop_
_entity_poly.entity_id
_entity_poly.type
_entity_poly.pdbx_seq_one_letter_code
_entity_poly.pdbx_strand_id
1 'polypeptide(L)'
;MAVLSIVSTFLSGVHASGKPISDAPLATAQRPVFAEADAQDKEASAPDTSIMSPSELSHVAEETVPSVAQAAAHLLLMEVMWAWKQKATSGETATKLLALLSAGSVSLQSGNTSVSSLLLAGLMELSVPRFYTWWHAVHQKLSKTIPEEGFLELPADLLPPIDVMIIWHAYMLQPVMYADDCSRLDVPHMRRILFPWQALANAIDIKTTRYCIPPAAREFFEKTSGQSADLLEELCNETHPLVYDLNCPYCHATKNLPIIPTAQTEDINRGFELECDCGYAPSVDALRRDLLHLRQTRESQLRGTYSNPDLAQALYPLARALPVPILESNTKRETLLHAIHTASYESNTPQWAVKTLLSLYIPTSPVTKASSAHYSSVLRGMRFVDKMHKQCWLRSPALCVRSTTSPSELVGTLPRAQQKYRNFLELAHPSNNISVTPTSDVDLFWHTHQLSPGPYRRFCIRHVGKFMDHNDKVVHENLTGSFEATQKAYFDRFKGEYDACLCWPCEIERNDQEDTVPSDGVSSNRQSYQDWVRRVIVVFWQEVEARREKGLPGLEIDSLEEVLAKGPRRRSSLVSLSSFKSWI
;
A
#
# COMPACT_ATOMS: atom_id res chain seq x y z
N MET A 1 25.12 9.97 13.38
CA MET A 1 24.30 11.13 13.79
C MET A 1 22.86 10.68 13.85
N ALA A 2 22.31 10.63 15.06
CA ALA A 2 21.07 9.95 15.39
C ALA A 2 19.85 10.74 14.91
N VAL A 3 18.99 10.09 14.14
CA VAL A 3 17.68 10.59 13.73
C VAL A 3 16.72 10.43 14.91
N LEU A 4 16.23 11.55 15.43
CA LEU A 4 15.22 11.62 16.48
C LEU A 4 13.88 11.09 15.96
N SER A 5 13.47 9.94 16.47
CA SER A 5 12.13 9.38 16.35
C SER A 5 11.16 10.22 17.17
N ILE A 6 10.24 10.95 16.53
CA ILE A 6 9.12 11.66 17.18
C ILE A 6 7.99 10.65 17.47
N VAL A 7 8.29 9.67 18.33
CA VAL A 7 7.30 8.88 19.06
C VAL A 7 7.95 8.49 20.39
N SER A 8 7.88 9.38 21.39
CA SER A 8 7.92 9.02 22.83
C SER A 8 8.09 10.29 23.68
N THR A 9 7.04 11.09 23.87
CA THR A 9 6.87 11.86 25.13
C THR A 9 5.42 12.34 25.29
N PHE A 10 4.53 11.48 25.79
CA PHE A 10 3.34 11.91 26.55
C PHE A 10 2.93 10.80 27.52
N LEU A 11 3.89 10.39 28.35
CA LEU A 11 3.63 9.75 29.64
C LEU A 11 4.58 10.40 30.63
N SER A 12 4.08 11.41 31.34
CA SER A 12 4.49 11.89 32.68
C SER A 12 4.23 13.39 32.81
N GLY A 13 3.35 13.78 33.73
CA GLY A 13 3.38 15.12 34.33
C GLY A 13 2.30 16.10 33.88
N VAL A 14 1.05 15.86 34.28
CA VAL A 14 0.19 16.98 34.70
C VAL A 14 -0.33 16.65 36.09
N HIS A 15 0.17 17.40 37.08
CA HIS A 15 -0.30 17.34 38.46
C HIS A 15 -1.78 17.71 38.52
N ALA A 16 -2.55 16.81 39.15
CA ALA A 16 -3.94 17.01 39.50
C ALA A 16 -4.08 18.18 40.50
N SER A 17 -4.82 19.22 40.12
CA SER A 17 -5.41 20.18 41.06
C SER A 17 -6.71 19.57 41.58
N GLY A 18 -6.67 19.02 42.80
CA GLY A 18 -7.81 18.40 43.45
C GLY A 18 -8.83 19.41 44.00
N LYS A 19 -10.10 19.19 43.67
CA LYS A 19 -11.23 19.41 44.58
C LYS A 19 -12.03 18.09 44.64
N PRO A 20 -12.46 17.65 45.83
CA PRO A 20 -13.09 16.36 46.00
C PRO A 20 -14.54 16.45 45.53
N ILE A 21 -14.93 15.64 44.56
CA ILE A 21 -16.34 15.37 44.26
C ILE A 21 -16.63 13.95 44.72
N SER A 22 -17.51 13.92 45.72
CA SER A 22 -18.15 12.80 46.42
C SER A 22 -18.33 11.51 45.61
N ASP A 23 -18.03 10.41 46.30
CA ASP A 23 -18.24 9.01 45.92
C ASP A 23 -19.63 8.69 45.36
N ALA A 24 -19.66 7.96 44.25
CA ALA A 24 -20.68 6.97 43.89
C ALA A 24 -20.05 5.86 43.02
N PRO A 25 -20.49 4.60 43.14
CA PRO A 25 -19.61 3.42 43.09
C PRO A 25 -19.28 2.91 41.69
N LEU A 26 -18.07 2.33 41.59
CA LEU A 26 -17.56 1.43 40.56
C LEU A 26 -18.64 0.68 39.77
N ALA A 27 -18.87 1.09 38.53
CA ALA A 27 -19.46 0.25 37.50
C ALA A 27 -18.47 -0.90 37.19
N THR A 28 -18.59 -1.98 37.96
CA THR A 28 -17.97 -3.31 37.79
C THR A 28 -16.57 -3.35 37.15
N ALA A 29 -15.53 -3.48 37.98
CA ALA A 29 -14.14 -3.71 37.55
C ALA A 29 -13.89 -5.06 36.85
N GLN A 30 -14.92 -5.85 36.55
CA GLN A 30 -14.80 -7.14 35.86
C GLN A 30 -14.96 -6.95 34.34
N ARG A 31 -14.00 -7.48 33.57
CA ARG A 31 -14.06 -7.52 32.10
C ARG A 31 -15.32 -8.29 31.67
N PRO A 32 -16.11 -7.81 30.69
CA PRO A 32 -17.26 -8.55 30.19
C PRO A 32 -16.83 -9.93 29.66
N VAL A 33 -17.68 -10.92 29.89
CA VAL A 33 -17.48 -12.31 29.47
C VAL A 33 -18.56 -12.66 28.44
N PHE A 34 -18.14 -13.24 27.32
CA PHE A 34 -18.98 -13.60 26.19
C PHE A 34 -18.99 -15.13 26.03
N ALA A 35 -20.08 -15.67 25.50
CA ALA A 35 -20.22 -17.10 25.27
C ALA A 35 -19.49 -17.52 23.99
N GLU A 36 -18.92 -18.73 23.99
CA GLU A 36 -18.39 -19.34 22.77
C GLU A 36 -19.54 -19.83 21.89
N ALA A 37 -19.42 -19.66 20.58
CA ALA A 37 -20.41 -20.18 19.65
C ALA A 37 -20.35 -21.71 19.59
N ASP A 38 -21.51 -22.35 19.65
CA ASP A 38 -21.66 -23.81 19.50
C ASP A 38 -21.68 -24.27 18.03
N ALA A 39 -21.91 -23.34 17.11
CA ALA A 39 -21.97 -23.57 15.66
C ALA A 39 -21.43 -22.36 14.86
N GLN A 40 -20.95 -22.63 13.64
CA GLN A 40 -20.27 -21.62 12.80
C GLN A 40 -21.20 -20.51 12.28
N ASP A 41 -22.49 -20.79 12.16
CA ASP A 41 -23.52 -19.84 11.72
C ASP A 41 -23.93 -18.83 12.81
N LYS A 42 -23.64 -19.15 14.08
CA LYS A 42 -23.83 -18.24 15.22
C LYS A 42 -22.58 -17.44 15.61
N GLU A 43 -21.47 -17.75 14.97
CA GLU A 43 -20.18 -17.12 15.22
C GLU A 43 -20.18 -15.68 14.70
N ALA A 44 -19.88 -14.72 15.57
CA ALA A 44 -19.68 -13.34 15.14
C ALA A 44 -18.48 -13.24 14.21
N SER A 45 -18.66 -12.61 13.04
CA SER A 45 -17.60 -12.43 12.05
C SER A 45 -17.59 -11.02 11.48
N ALA A 46 -16.41 -10.40 11.44
CA ALA A 46 -16.17 -9.12 10.78
C ALA A 46 -15.13 -9.28 9.65
N PRO A 47 -15.16 -8.47 8.58
CA PRO A 47 -16.25 -7.56 8.26
C PRO A 47 -17.48 -8.34 7.82
N ASP A 48 -18.65 -7.68 7.86
CA ASP A 48 -19.81 -8.16 7.12
C ASP A 48 -19.44 -8.23 5.63
N THR A 49 -19.53 -9.42 5.04
CA THR A 49 -19.23 -9.65 3.62
C THR A 49 -20.17 -8.89 2.69
N SER A 50 -21.33 -8.45 3.19
CA SER A 50 -22.29 -7.64 2.44
C SER A 50 -21.70 -6.31 1.94
N ILE A 51 -20.67 -5.77 2.62
CA ILE A 51 -19.96 -4.55 2.20
C ILE A 51 -19.21 -4.71 0.88
N MET A 52 -18.86 -5.95 0.50
CA MET A 52 -18.12 -6.28 -0.71
C MET A 52 -19.06 -6.83 -1.78
N SER A 53 -20.18 -6.14 -2.01
CA SER A 53 -21.16 -6.57 -3.00
C SER A 53 -20.58 -6.55 -4.43
N PRO A 54 -20.90 -7.54 -5.29
CA PRO A 54 -20.45 -7.58 -6.69
C PRO A 54 -20.61 -6.27 -7.46
N SER A 55 -21.76 -5.60 -7.32
CA SER A 55 -22.06 -4.34 -8.01
C SER A 55 -21.13 -3.21 -7.58
N GLU A 56 -20.75 -3.15 -6.31
CA GLU A 56 -19.88 -2.08 -5.78
C GLU A 56 -18.40 -2.37 -5.98
N LEU A 57 -18.03 -3.63 -6.18
CA LEU A 57 -16.67 -4.04 -6.57
C LEU A 57 -16.42 -3.86 -8.07
N SER A 58 -17.46 -3.96 -8.89
CA SER A 58 -17.35 -3.79 -10.34
C SER A 58 -16.75 -2.42 -10.68
N HIS A 59 -15.91 -2.38 -11.71
CA HIS A 59 -15.35 -1.12 -12.20
C HIS A 59 -16.45 -0.26 -12.81
N VAL A 60 -16.93 0.72 -12.05
CA VAL A 60 -17.86 1.73 -12.52
C VAL A 60 -17.25 3.10 -12.24
N ALA A 61 -16.74 3.73 -13.30
CA ALA A 61 -16.55 5.18 -13.50
C ALA A 61 -15.10 5.62 -13.78
N GLU A 62 -14.94 6.24 -14.95
CA GLU A 62 -13.80 7.12 -15.24
C GLU A 62 -13.89 8.47 -14.51
N GLU A 63 -14.98 8.70 -13.76
CA GLU A 63 -15.42 10.01 -13.24
C GLU A 63 -15.72 10.01 -11.73
N THR A 64 -15.52 8.91 -11.01
CA THR A 64 -15.74 8.87 -9.55
C THR A 64 -14.51 8.38 -8.80
N VAL A 65 -14.44 8.71 -7.50
CA VAL A 65 -13.48 8.09 -6.58
C VAL A 65 -13.86 6.62 -6.30
N PRO A 66 -12.93 5.80 -5.77
CA PRO A 66 -13.20 4.40 -5.46
C PRO A 66 -14.38 4.21 -4.51
N SER A 67 -15.12 3.11 -4.69
CA SER A 67 -16.24 2.76 -3.81
C SER A 67 -15.75 2.33 -2.42
N VAL A 68 -16.66 2.32 -1.45
CA VAL A 68 -16.40 1.76 -0.11
C VAL A 68 -16.05 0.27 -0.20
N ALA A 69 -16.73 -0.49 -1.08
CA ALA A 69 -16.45 -1.89 -1.32
C ALA A 69 -15.02 -2.12 -1.87
N GLN A 70 -14.56 -1.28 -2.80
CA GLN A 70 -13.19 -1.36 -3.34
C GLN A 70 -12.14 -1.07 -2.25
N ALA A 71 -12.37 -0.05 -1.40
CA ALA A 71 -11.48 0.23 -0.27
C ALA A 71 -11.47 -0.93 0.76
N ALA A 72 -12.61 -1.56 1.01
CA ALA A 72 -12.71 -2.73 1.88
C ALA A 72 -11.97 -3.96 1.29
N ALA A 73 -12.13 -4.22 -0.01
CA ALA A 73 -11.38 -5.26 -0.71
C ALA A 73 -9.87 -4.98 -0.74
N HIS A 74 -9.48 -3.71 -0.80
CA HIS A 74 -8.09 -3.31 -0.70
C HIS A 74 -7.52 -3.57 0.71
N LEU A 75 -8.26 -3.24 1.77
CA LEU A 75 -7.87 -3.63 3.14
C LEU A 75 -7.73 -5.15 3.27
N LEU A 76 -8.65 -5.91 2.68
CA LEU A 76 -8.57 -7.38 2.67
C LEU A 76 -7.30 -7.89 1.98
N LEU A 77 -6.91 -7.31 0.84
CA LEU A 77 -5.63 -7.61 0.20
C LEU A 77 -4.45 -7.27 1.09
N MET A 78 -4.46 -6.12 1.78
CA MET A 78 -3.39 -5.73 2.69
C MET A 78 -3.23 -6.74 3.83
N GLU A 79 -4.33 -7.29 4.37
CA GLU A 79 -4.28 -8.37 5.36
C GLU A 79 -3.61 -9.63 4.80
N VAL A 80 -3.91 -10.01 3.56
CA VAL A 80 -3.24 -11.14 2.89
C VAL A 80 -1.74 -10.86 2.74
N MET A 81 -1.37 -9.66 2.29
CA MET A 81 0.04 -9.26 2.13
C MET A 81 0.79 -9.28 3.46
N TRP A 82 0.14 -8.78 4.52
CA TRP A 82 0.69 -8.80 5.87
C TRP A 82 0.88 -10.24 6.37
N ALA A 83 -0.13 -11.10 6.22
CA ALA A 83 -0.04 -12.51 6.62
C ALA A 83 1.05 -13.26 5.84
N TRP A 84 1.17 -13.02 4.53
CA TRP A 84 2.22 -13.60 3.70
C TRP A 84 3.61 -13.14 4.14
N LYS A 85 3.78 -11.83 4.41
CA LYS A 85 5.01 -11.27 4.97
C LYS A 85 5.36 -11.95 6.29
N GLN A 86 4.41 -12.07 7.21
CA GLN A 86 4.67 -12.70 8.52
C GLN A 86 5.06 -14.18 8.40
N LYS A 87 4.40 -14.93 7.52
CA LYS A 87 4.77 -16.33 7.21
C LYS A 87 6.21 -16.42 6.68
N ALA A 88 6.63 -15.45 5.88
CA ALA A 88 7.94 -15.43 5.26
C ALA A 88 9.06 -14.93 6.19
N THR A 89 8.76 -14.03 7.14
CA THR A 89 9.76 -13.37 7.98
C THR A 89 9.81 -13.87 9.43
N SER A 90 8.95 -14.82 9.80
CA SER A 90 8.93 -15.39 11.15
C SER A 90 9.09 -16.91 11.18
N GLY A 91 9.51 -17.44 12.32
CA GLY A 91 9.52 -18.88 12.62
C GLY A 91 10.51 -19.71 11.78
N GLU A 92 10.12 -20.96 11.51
CA GLU A 92 10.95 -21.93 10.77
C GLU A 92 11.18 -21.51 9.32
N THR A 93 10.15 -20.99 8.65
CA THR A 93 10.23 -20.49 7.27
C THR A 93 11.33 -19.46 7.11
N ALA A 94 11.35 -18.45 7.98
CA ALA A 94 12.37 -17.40 7.96
C ALA A 94 13.79 -17.94 8.11
N THR A 95 13.95 -18.97 8.96
CA THR A 95 15.26 -19.59 9.20
C THR A 95 15.76 -20.32 7.94
N LYS A 96 14.88 -21.07 7.26
CA LYS A 96 15.19 -21.74 6.00
C LYS A 96 15.54 -20.75 4.90
N LEU A 97 14.71 -19.72 4.72
CA LEU A 97 14.92 -18.68 3.72
C LEU A 97 16.23 -17.91 3.97
N LEU A 98 16.54 -17.60 5.22
CA LEU A 98 17.79 -16.90 5.55
C LEU A 98 19.02 -17.73 5.14
N ALA A 99 18.98 -19.04 5.38
CA ALA A 99 20.06 -19.95 4.99
C ALA A 99 20.24 -20.00 3.45
N LEU A 100 19.13 -20.02 2.70
CA LEU A 100 19.15 -20.03 1.24
C LEU A 100 19.67 -18.73 0.63
N LEU A 101 19.24 -17.59 1.15
CA LEU A 101 19.48 -16.28 0.52
C LEU A 101 20.80 -15.61 0.94
N SER A 102 21.46 -16.07 2.01
CA SER A 102 22.64 -15.40 2.59
C SER A 102 24.00 -15.97 2.17
N ALA A 103 24.04 -17.12 1.50
CA ALA A 103 25.25 -17.88 1.15
C ALA A 103 26.38 -17.81 2.22
N GLY A 104 26.15 -18.44 3.37
CA GLY A 104 27.23 -19.01 4.18
C GLY A 104 28.16 -18.11 5.02
N SER A 105 28.06 -16.78 5.05
CA SER A 105 28.97 -16.00 5.93
C SER A 105 28.49 -14.66 6.48
N VAL A 106 27.18 -14.36 6.44
CA VAL A 106 26.67 -13.19 7.17
C VAL A 106 26.23 -13.57 8.57
N SER A 107 27.11 -13.32 9.53
CA SER A 107 26.73 -13.17 10.94
C SER A 107 25.83 -11.92 11.04
N LEU A 108 24.51 -12.09 10.88
CA LEU A 108 23.55 -11.03 11.17
C LEU A 108 23.55 -10.76 12.68
N GLN A 109 24.45 -9.89 13.14
CA GLN A 109 24.34 -9.24 14.44
C GLN A 109 23.51 -7.96 14.26
N SER A 110 22.18 -8.06 14.44
CA SER A 110 21.27 -6.92 14.61
C SER A 110 19.84 -7.43 14.81
N GLY A 111 19.04 -6.77 15.65
CA GLY A 111 17.77 -7.26 16.19
C GLY A 111 16.74 -7.73 15.14
N ASN A 112 15.79 -8.57 15.57
CA ASN A 112 14.78 -9.27 14.75
C ASN A 112 14.12 -8.43 13.63
N THR A 113 13.93 -7.12 13.83
CA THR A 113 13.31 -6.19 12.86
C THR A 113 14.17 -5.95 11.61
N SER A 114 15.49 -5.96 11.74
CA SER A 114 16.43 -5.79 10.62
C SER A 114 16.41 -7.01 9.69
N VAL A 115 16.42 -8.21 10.28
CA VAL A 115 16.39 -9.49 9.56
C VAL A 115 15.11 -9.66 8.75
N SER A 116 13.96 -9.31 9.33
CA SER A 116 12.66 -9.43 8.66
C SER A 116 12.59 -8.56 7.40
N SER A 117 13.12 -7.33 7.47
CA SER A 117 13.13 -6.41 6.34
C SER A 117 14.07 -6.90 5.22
N LEU A 118 15.22 -7.46 5.58
CA LEU A 118 16.18 -8.04 4.63
C LEU A 118 15.64 -9.30 3.94
N LEU A 119 14.97 -10.19 4.69
CA LEU A 119 14.29 -11.36 4.13
C LEU A 119 13.22 -10.95 3.13
N LEU A 120 12.37 -10.00 3.51
CA LEU A 120 11.33 -9.48 2.61
C LEU A 120 11.95 -8.85 1.36
N ALA A 121 13.03 -8.07 1.49
CA ALA A 121 13.74 -7.51 0.35
C ALA A 121 14.25 -8.62 -0.59
N GLY A 122 14.92 -9.64 -0.06
CA GLY A 122 15.42 -10.77 -0.85
C GLY A 122 14.32 -11.58 -1.54
N LEU A 123 13.16 -11.75 -0.90
CA LEU A 123 12.00 -12.39 -1.53
C LEU A 123 11.40 -11.54 -2.64
N MET A 124 11.27 -10.23 -2.44
CA MET A 124 10.77 -9.34 -3.49
C MET A 124 11.72 -9.32 -4.68
N GLU A 125 13.02 -9.39 -4.43
CA GLU A 125 14.04 -9.55 -5.46
C GLU A 125 13.87 -10.83 -6.30
N LEU A 126 13.51 -11.95 -5.67
CA LEU A 126 13.15 -13.19 -6.38
C LEU A 126 11.79 -13.12 -7.09
N SER A 127 10.87 -12.31 -6.56
CA SER A 127 9.51 -12.15 -7.11
C SER A 127 9.47 -11.27 -8.36
N VAL A 128 10.45 -10.38 -8.53
CA VAL A 128 10.50 -9.43 -9.66
C VAL A 128 10.59 -10.13 -11.02
N PRO A 129 11.49 -11.13 -11.26
CA PRO A 129 11.49 -11.91 -12.49
C PRO A 129 10.16 -12.64 -12.74
N ARG A 130 9.57 -13.23 -11.70
CA ARG A 130 8.25 -13.90 -11.77
C ARG A 130 7.16 -12.94 -12.24
N PHE A 131 7.17 -11.72 -11.70
CA PHE A 131 6.27 -10.65 -12.13
C PHE A 131 6.46 -10.30 -13.60
N TYR A 132 7.69 -10.08 -14.09
CA TYR A 132 7.90 -9.74 -15.50
C TYR A 132 7.39 -10.83 -16.43
N THR A 133 7.65 -12.10 -16.12
CA THR A 133 7.17 -13.23 -16.93
C THR A 133 5.64 -13.27 -16.99
N TRP A 134 4.97 -13.16 -15.85
CA TRP A 134 3.50 -13.06 -15.79
C TRP A 134 2.98 -11.84 -16.55
N TRP A 135 3.60 -10.67 -16.36
CA TRP A 135 3.18 -9.40 -16.94
C TRP A 135 3.21 -9.41 -18.47
N HIS A 136 4.30 -9.93 -19.06
CA HIS A 136 4.39 -10.13 -20.50
C HIS A 136 3.40 -11.18 -21.00
N ALA A 137 3.22 -12.30 -20.29
CA ALA A 137 2.29 -13.35 -20.68
C ALA A 137 0.83 -12.86 -20.69
N VAL A 138 0.42 -12.09 -19.66
CA VAL A 138 -0.90 -11.47 -19.59
C VAL A 138 -1.08 -10.45 -20.71
N HIS A 139 -0.08 -9.59 -20.96
CA HIS A 139 -0.11 -8.65 -22.07
C HIS A 139 -0.35 -9.37 -23.40
N GLN A 140 0.42 -10.41 -23.69
CA GLN A 140 0.28 -11.18 -24.94
C GLN A 140 -1.11 -11.82 -25.05
N LYS A 141 -1.60 -12.45 -23.98
CA LYS A 141 -2.90 -13.12 -23.95
C LYS A 141 -4.07 -12.15 -24.13
N LEU A 142 -3.97 -10.93 -23.58
CA LEU A 142 -5.04 -9.93 -23.61
C LEU A 142 -4.91 -8.90 -24.74
N SER A 143 -3.76 -8.83 -25.43
CA SER A 143 -3.50 -7.85 -26.50
C SER A 143 -4.61 -7.75 -27.56
N LYS A 144 -5.27 -8.87 -27.86
CA LYS A 144 -6.37 -8.95 -28.84
C LYS A 144 -7.77 -8.76 -28.24
N THR A 145 -7.88 -8.84 -26.91
CA THR A 145 -9.16 -8.77 -26.17
C THR A 145 -9.40 -7.39 -25.63
N ILE A 146 -8.34 -6.63 -25.37
CA ILE A 146 -8.44 -5.25 -24.86
C ILE A 146 -9.05 -4.39 -25.98
N PRO A 147 -10.14 -3.67 -25.69
CA PRO A 147 -10.76 -2.77 -26.67
C PRO A 147 -9.76 -1.78 -27.28
N GLU A 148 -10.00 -1.22 -28.45
CA GLU A 148 -9.15 -0.14 -29.00
C GLU A 148 -9.19 1.11 -28.10
N GLU A 149 -10.38 1.43 -27.57
CA GLU A 149 -10.66 2.52 -26.63
C GLU A 149 -11.29 1.94 -25.35
N GLY A 150 -10.80 2.35 -24.17
CA GLY A 150 -11.32 1.88 -22.87
C GLY A 150 -10.36 0.97 -22.08
N PHE A 151 -10.92 0.22 -21.13
CA PHE A 151 -10.17 -0.58 -20.14
C PHE A 151 -10.75 -1.98 -20.03
N LEU A 152 -9.93 -2.89 -19.54
CA LEU A 152 -10.34 -4.26 -19.27
C LEU A 152 -9.94 -4.62 -17.85
N GLU A 153 -10.88 -5.07 -17.03
CA GLU A 153 -10.56 -5.67 -15.73
C GLU A 153 -9.79 -6.99 -15.94
N LEU A 154 -8.73 -7.21 -15.15
CA LEU A 154 -7.96 -8.45 -15.26
C LEU A 154 -8.87 -9.67 -15.00
N PRO A 155 -9.01 -10.61 -15.96
CA PRO A 155 -9.80 -11.82 -15.73
C PRO A 155 -9.30 -12.66 -14.56
N ALA A 156 -10.22 -13.31 -13.84
CA ALA A 156 -9.90 -14.18 -12.69
C ALA A 156 -8.89 -15.28 -13.05
N ASP A 157 -8.98 -15.83 -14.27
CA ASP A 157 -8.08 -16.86 -14.81
C ASP A 157 -6.65 -16.38 -15.08
N LEU A 158 -6.37 -15.09 -14.85
CA LEU A 158 -5.06 -14.47 -15.02
C LEU A 158 -4.54 -13.84 -13.72
N LEU A 159 -5.22 -14.06 -12.60
CA LEU A 159 -4.76 -13.59 -11.30
C LEU A 159 -3.34 -14.12 -11.01
N PRO A 160 -2.40 -13.25 -10.59
CA PRO A 160 -1.05 -13.68 -10.28
C PRO A 160 -0.98 -14.44 -8.93
N PRO A 161 0.08 -15.24 -8.70
CA PRO A 161 0.52 -15.62 -7.36
C PRO A 161 0.66 -14.42 -6.41
N ILE A 162 0.56 -14.65 -5.10
CA ILE A 162 0.57 -13.56 -4.11
C ILE A 162 1.87 -12.74 -4.12
N ASP A 163 3.02 -13.37 -4.34
CA ASP A 163 4.31 -12.69 -4.45
C ASP A 163 4.36 -11.74 -5.65
N VAL A 164 3.80 -12.18 -6.79
CA VAL A 164 3.66 -11.37 -8.00
C VAL A 164 2.59 -10.28 -7.83
N MET A 165 1.49 -10.57 -7.14
CA MET A 165 0.44 -9.59 -6.80
C MET A 165 1.02 -8.44 -5.96
N ILE A 166 1.91 -8.74 -5.00
CA ILE A 166 2.57 -7.72 -4.16
C ILE A 166 3.44 -6.79 -5.02
N ILE A 167 4.23 -7.33 -5.96
CA ILE A 167 5.02 -6.52 -6.89
C ILE A 167 4.09 -5.65 -7.76
N TRP A 168 3.06 -6.26 -8.35
CA TRP A 168 2.15 -5.56 -9.26
C TRP A 168 1.38 -4.44 -8.56
N HIS A 169 0.85 -4.70 -7.37
CA HIS A 169 0.22 -3.72 -6.50
C HIS A 169 1.13 -2.52 -6.23
N ALA A 170 2.32 -2.75 -5.69
CA ALA A 170 3.27 -1.67 -5.37
C ALA A 170 3.73 -0.88 -6.60
N TYR A 171 3.74 -1.52 -7.77
CA TYR A 171 4.10 -0.86 -9.02
C TYR A 171 2.96 0.02 -9.55
N MET A 172 1.69 -0.43 -9.46
CA MET A 172 0.53 0.36 -9.84
C MET A 172 0.34 1.61 -8.97
N LEU A 173 0.80 1.58 -7.71
CA LEU A 173 0.88 2.76 -6.83
C LEU A 173 1.91 3.81 -7.29
N GLN A 174 2.67 3.54 -8.36
CA GLN A 174 3.50 4.51 -9.08
C GLN A 174 2.99 4.69 -10.52
N PRO A 175 1.76 5.21 -10.70
CA PRO A 175 1.03 5.21 -11.97
C PRO A 175 1.78 5.82 -13.17
N VAL A 176 2.60 6.87 -12.97
CA VAL A 176 3.40 7.48 -14.05
C VAL A 176 4.49 6.50 -14.50
N MET A 177 5.25 5.96 -13.55
CA MET A 177 6.34 5.03 -13.81
C MET A 177 5.82 3.72 -14.41
N TYR A 178 4.67 3.23 -13.92
CA TYR A 178 3.99 2.06 -14.45
C TYR A 178 3.60 2.27 -15.92
N ALA A 179 2.99 3.41 -16.26
CA ALA A 179 2.58 3.72 -17.62
C ALA A 179 3.78 3.90 -18.58
N ASP A 180 4.86 4.52 -18.11
CA ASP A 180 6.11 4.67 -18.86
C ASP A 180 6.70 3.32 -19.22
N ASP A 181 6.91 2.48 -18.21
CA ASP A 181 7.53 1.18 -18.41
C ASP A 181 6.60 0.20 -19.12
N CYS A 182 5.27 0.30 -19.02
CA CYS A 182 4.36 -0.44 -19.90
C CYS A 182 4.70 -0.21 -21.37
N SER A 183 4.99 1.04 -21.72
CA SER A 183 5.29 1.43 -23.10
C SER A 183 6.73 1.09 -23.47
N ARG A 184 7.67 1.32 -22.55
CA ARG A 184 9.12 1.14 -22.76
C ARG A 184 9.56 -0.33 -22.74
N LEU A 185 8.82 -1.19 -22.05
CA LEU A 185 9.09 -2.63 -21.93
C LEU A 185 8.14 -3.47 -22.79
N ASP A 186 7.60 -2.91 -23.88
CA ASP A 186 6.81 -3.63 -24.88
C ASP A 186 5.61 -4.41 -24.30
N VAL A 187 4.90 -3.77 -23.37
CA VAL A 187 3.60 -4.25 -22.86
C VAL A 187 2.56 -3.12 -22.80
N PRO A 188 2.39 -2.33 -23.88
CA PRO A 188 1.66 -1.06 -23.85
C PRO A 188 0.20 -1.18 -23.43
N HIS A 189 -0.40 -2.36 -23.56
CA HIS A 189 -1.78 -2.60 -23.15
C HIS A 189 -1.96 -2.83 -21.65
N MET A 190 -0.89 -3.13 -20.89
CA MET A 190 -0.99 -3.36 -19.45
C MET A 190 -1.43 -2.12 -18.67
N ARG A 191 -1.11 -0.91 -19.17
CA ARG A 191 -1.61 0.36 -18.60
C ARG A 191 -3.13 0.52 -18.68
N ARG A 192 -3.81 -0.35 -19.45
CA ARG A 192 -5.26 -0.38 -19.66
C ARG A 192 -5.95 -1.51 -18.91
N ILE A 193 -5.19 -2.30 -18.16
CA ILE A 193 -5.74 -3.35 -17.30
C ILE A 193 -6.14 -2.73 -15.96
N LEU A 194 -7.38 -2.96 -15.56
CA LEU A 194 -7.90 -2.54 -14.26
C LEU A 194 -7.66 -3.62 -13.21
N PHE A 195 -7.49 -3.18 -11.97
CA PHE A 195 -7.30 -4.09 -10.84
C PHE A 195 -8.59 -4.88 -10.55
N PRO A 196 -8.51 -6.21 -10.39
CA PRO A 196 -9.69 -7.07 -10.45
C PRO A 196 -10.35 -7.27 -9.08
N TRP A 197 -11.00 -6.23 -8.58
CA TRP A 197 -11.55 -6.21 -7.22
C TRP A 197 -12.45 -7.40 -6.90
N GLN A 198 -13.34 -7.75 -7.82
CA GLN A 198 -14.28 -8.85 -7.59
C GLN A 198 -13.58 -10.21 -7.64
N ALA A 199 -12.74 -10.45 -8.65
CA ALA A 199 -12.00 -11.71 -8.75
C ALA A 199 -11.07 -11.90 -7.54
N LEU A 200 -10.47 -10.81 -7.05
CA LEU A 200 -9.63 -10.80 -5.87
C LEU A 200 -10.41 -11.15 -4.60
N ALA A 201 -11.54 -10.49 -4.35
CA ALA A 201 -12.37 -10.76 -3.18
C ALA A 201 -12.83 -12.23 -3.17
N ASN A 202 -13.19 -12.78 -4.34
CA ASN A 202 -13.56 -14.19 -4.49
C ASN A 202 -12.39 -15.16 -4.25
N ALA A 203 -11.16 -14.72 -4.47
CA ALA A 203 -9.96 -15.53 -4.28
C ALA A 203 -9.42 -15.49 -2.84
N ILE A 204 -9.97 -14.66 -1.95
CA ILE A 204 -9.51 -14.54 -0.57
C ILE A 204 -10.55 -15.12 0.38
N ASP A 205 -10.13 -16.08 1.20
CA ASP A 205 -10.93 -16.51 2.34
C ASP A 205 -10.89 -15.41 3.42
N ILE A 206 -12.02 -14.74 3.64
CA ILE A 206 -12.09 -13.56 4.51
C ILE A 206 -11.82 -13.88 5.99
N LYS A 207 -12.12 -15.10 6.44
CA LYS A 207 -11.94 -15.53 7.84
C LYS A 207 -10.46 -15.81 8.13
N THR A 208 -9.82 -16.55 7.23
CA THR A 208 -8.43 -17.01 7.36
C THR A 208 -7.41 -16.09 6.71
N THR A 209 -7.88 -15.08 5.95
CA THR A 209 -7.07 -14.19 5.10
C THR A 209 -6.14 -14.96 4.15
N ARG A 210 -6.57 -16.16 3.72
CA ARG A 210 -5.79 -17.01 2.82
C ARG A 210 -6.16 -16.70 1.37
N TYR A 211 -5.18 -16.23 0.60
CA TYR A 211 -5.31 -16.09 -0.84
C TYR A 211 -5.20 -17.45 -1.53
N CYS A 212 -6.26 -17.82 -2.25
CA CYS A 212 -6.40 -19.05 -3.01
C CYS A 212 -6.46 -18.69 -4.50
N ILE A 213 -5.31 -18.74 -5.16
CA ILE A 213 -5.23 -18.51 -6.60
C ILE A 213 -6.19 -19.48 -7.35
N PRO A 214 -7.04 -18.98 -8.27
CA PRO A 214 -7.92 -19.85 -9.05
C PRO A 214 -7.14 -20.92 -9.83
N PRO A 215 -7.67 -22.15 -9.99
CA PRO A 215 -6.94 -23.23 -10.68
C PRO A 215 -6.48 -22.87 -12.09
N ALA A 216 -7.31 -22.18 -12.88
CA ALA A 216 -6.95 -21.73 -14.22
C ALA A 216 -5.81 -20.69 -14.21
N ALA A 217 -5.79 -19.82 -13.21
CA ALA A 217 -4.75 -18.81 -13.04
C ALA A 217 -3.42 -19.41 -12.58
N ARG A 218 -3.48 -20.41 -11.68
CA ARG A 218 -2.32 -21.24 -11.31
C ARG A 218 -1.74 -21.94 -12.53
N GLU A 219 -2.57 -22.65 -13.30
CA GLU A 219 -2.14 -23.36 -14.51
C GLU A 219 -1.51 -22.38 -15.52
N PHE A 220 -2.13 -21.22 -15.73
CA PHE A 220 -1.59 -20.19 -16.61
C PHE A 220 -0.20 -19.71 -16.16
N PHE A 221 -0.03 -19.40 -14.87
CA PHE A 221 1.25 -18.95 -14.32
C PHE A 221 2.32 -20.04 -14.41
N GLU A 222 2.03 -21.26 -13.95
CA GLU A 222 2.98 -22.37 -13.93
C GLU A 222 3.41 -22.76 -15.35
N LYS A 223 2.47 -22.78 -16.31
CA LYS A 223 2.76 -23.08 -17.72
C LYS A 223 3.62 -22.01 -18.40
N THR A 224 3.38 -20.74 -18.11
CA THR A 224 4.08 -19.63 -18.79
C THR A 224 5.44 -19.31 -18.15
N SER A 225 5.57 -19.52 -16.84
CA SER A 225 6.79 -19.23 -16.09
C SER A 225 7.71 -20.43 -15.89
N GLY A 226 7.17 -21.65 -15.93
CA GLY A 226 7.87 -22.86 -15.51
C GLY A 226 8.16 -22.92 -14.00
N GLN A 227 7.54 -22.04 -13.20
CA GLN A 227 7.78 -21.88 -11.76
C GLN A 227 6.51 -22.18 -10.96
N SER A 228 6.67 -22.54 -9.68
CA SER A 228 5.53 -22.83 -8.80
C SER A 228 4.70 -21.56 -8.52
N ALA A 229 3.38 -21.69 -8.48
CA ALA A 229 2.51 -20.60 -8.02
C ALA A 229 2.61 -20.32 -6.50
N ASP A 230 3.33 -21.12 -5.73
CA ASP A 230 3.67 -20.84 -4.32
C ASP A 230 5.19 -20.69 -4.17
N LEU A 231 5.65 -19.44 -4.15
CA LEU A 231 7.07 -19.10 -4.00
C LEU A 231 7.64 -19.61 -2.66
N LEU A 232 6.88 -19.50 -1.56
CA LEU A 232 7.42 -19.87 -0.25
C LEU A 232 7.56 -21.38 -0.13
N GLU A 233 6.61 -22.14 -0.67
CA GLU A 233 6.70 -23.60 -0.75
C GLU A 233 7.87 -24.05 -1.64
N GLU A 234 8.02 -23.44 -2.81
CA GLU A 234 9.14 -23.71 -3.73
C GLU A 234 10.49 -23.49 -3.05
N LEU A 235 10.68 -22.32 -2.42
CA LEU A 235 11.91 -21.98 -1.73
C LEU A 235 12.14 -22.86 -0.49
N CYS A 236 11.11 -23.25 0.25
CA CYS A 236 11.28 -24.12 1.42
C CYS A 236 11.73 -25.55 1.05
N ASN A 237 11.54 -25.95 -0.20
CA ASN A 237 12.00 -27.23 -0.74
C ASN A 237 13.38 -27.13 -1.42
N GLU A 238 13.90 -25.91 -1.63
CA GLU A 238 15.22 -25.69 -2.20
C GLU A 238 16.32 -26.04 -1.17
N THR A 239 17.42 -26.57 -1.68
CA THR A 239 18.57 -27.02 -0.89
C THR A 239 19.86 -26.31 -1.25
N HIS A 240 19.91 -25.67 -2.42
CA HIS A 240 21.05 -24.92 -2.89
C HIS A 240 20.92 -23.43 -2.56
N PRO A 241 22.00 -22.76 -2.09
CA PRO A 241 21.99 -21.32 -1.89
C PRO A 241 21.64 -20.58 -3.18
N LEU A 242 20.79 -19.56 -3.07
CA LEU A 242 20.39 -18.71 -4.19
C LEU A 242 21.34 -17.53 -4.30
N VAL A 243 21.95 -17.39 -5.49
CA VAL A 243 22.89 -16.33 -5.83
C VAL A 243 22.55 -15.70 -7.17
N TYR A 244 22.93 -14.43 -7.34
CA TYR A 244 22.94 -13.73 -8.61
C TYR A 244 24.20 -14.03 -9.38
N ASP A 245 24.04 -14.36 -10.67
CA ASP A 245 25.14 -14.42 -11.63
C ASP A 245 25.21 -13.10 -12.40
N LEU A 246 26.15 -12.23 -12.01
CA LEU A 246 26.41 -10.99 -12.73
C LEU A 246 27.44 -11.23 -13.83
N ASN A 247 26.99 -11.23 -15.09
CA ASN A 247 27.86 -11.33 -16.26
C ASN A 247 28.27 -9.93 -16.76
N CYS A 248 29.56 -9.60 -16.65
CA CYS A 248 30.06 -8.32 -17.15
C CYS A 248 30.24 -8.34 -18.67
N PRO A 249 29.61 -7.42 -19.43
CA PRO A 249 29.73 -7.39 -20.88
C PRO A 249 31.09 -6.88 -21.39
N TYR A 250 31.94 -6.31 -20.51
CA TYR A 250 33.21 -5.68 -20.90
C TYR A 250 34.43 -6.54 -20.60
N CYS A 251 34.52 -7.14 -19.41
CA CYS A 251 35.64 -8.00 -19.04
C CYS A 251 35.27 -9.49 -19.06
N HIS A 252 34.00 -9.84 -19.34
CA HIS A 252 33.48 -11.21 -19.38
C HIS A 252 33.58 -11.99 -18.06
N ALA A 253 33.90 -11.32 -16.95
CA ALA A 253 33.87 -11.94 -15.63
C ALA A 253 32.43 -12.18 -15.17
N THR A 254 32.19 -13.35 -14.58
CA THR A 254 30.94 -13.68 -13.87
C THR A 254 31.19 -13.58 -12.37
N LYS A 255 30.33 -12.83 -11.67
CA LYS A 255 30.40 -12.67 -10.22
C LYS A 255 29.14 -13.25 -9.59
N ASN A 256 29.31 -14.25 -8.72
CA ASN A 256 28.22 -14.90 -8.00
C ASN A 256 28.02 -14.20 -6.66
N LEU A 257 26.82 -13.71 -6.41
CA LEU A 257 26.53 -12.89 -5.23
C LEU A 257 25.27 -13.35 -4.50
N PRO A 258 25.30 -13.52 -3.18
CA PRO A 258 24.09 -13.84 -2.43
C PRO A 258 23.04 -12.72 -2.47
N ILE A 259 21.77 -13.10 -2.37
CA ILE A 259 20.64 -12.19 -2.52
C ILE A 259 20.50 -11.25 -1.32
N ILE A 260 20.58 -11.75 -0.08
CA ILE A 260 20.42 -10.88 1.11
C ILE A 260 21.60 -9.91 1.31
N PRO A 261 22.87 -10.31 1.15
CA PRO A 261 24.01 -9.40 1.30
C PRO A 261 24.01 -8.31 0.22
N THR A 262 23.42 -8.58 -0.95
CA THR A 262 23.16 -7.53 -1.94
C THR A 262 21.95 -6.67 -1.57
N ALA A 263 20.99 -7.19 -0.80
CA ALA A 263 19.77 -6.49 -0.40
C ALA A 263 19.92 -5.41 0.72
N GLN A 264 21.13 -5.18 1.26
CA GLN A 264 21.36 -4.47 2.55
C GLN A 264 21.33 -2.94 2.53
N THR A 265 20.56 -2.29 1.67
CA THR A 265 20.47 -0.82 1.75
C THR A 265 19.58 -0.42 2.93
N GLU A 266 20.17 -0.02 4.06
CA GLU A 266 19.44 0.59 5.20
C GLU A 266 18.59 1.79 4.74
N ASP A 267 19.09 2.50 3.73
CA ASP A 267 18.34 3.50 2.99
C ASP A 267 17.51 2.82 1.89
N ILE A 268 16.21 2.61 2.17
CA ILE A 268 15.23 2.09 1.22
C ILE A 268 15.11 2.92 -0.08
N ASN A 269 15.72 4.11 -0.13
CA ASN A 269 15.73 4.95 -1.33
C ASN A 269 16.96 4.73 -2.21
N ARG A 270 18.01 4.08 -1.70
CA ARG A 270 19.19 3.68 -2.47
C ARG A 270 18.95 2.26 -2.95
N GLY A 271 18.92 2.04 -4.27
CA GLY A 271 18.82 0.68 -4.78
C GLY A 271 20.17 -0.04 -4.81
N PHE A 272 20.17 -1.27 -5.33
CA PHE A 272 21.37 -2.10 -5.42
C PHE A 272 22.22 -1.68 -6.63
N GLU A 273 23.49 -1.35 -6.40
CA GLU A 273 24.46 -1.21 -7.49
C GLU A 273 25.40 -2.39 -7.45
N LEU A 274 25.35 -3.22 -8.48
CA LEU A 274 26.37 -4.23 -8.70
C LEU A 274 27.46 -3.64 -9.57
N GLU A 275 28.68 -3.60 -9.03
CA GLU A 275 29.86 -3.15 -9.77
C GLU A 275 30.79 -4.34 -10.01
N CYS A 276 31.26 -4.46 -11.25
CA CYS A 276 32.36 -5.33 -11.63
C CYS A 276 33.69 -4.62 -11.35
N ASP A 277 34.76 -5.37 -11.04
CA ASP A 277 36.08 -4.81 -10.74
C ASP A 277 36.69 -3.97 -11.89
N CYS A 278 36.17 -4.13 -13.12
CA CYS A 278 36.52 -3.27 -14.26
C CYS A 278 35.78 -1.92 -14.32
N GLY A 279 34.92 -1.60 -13.33
CA GLY A 279 34.13 -0.38 -13.25
C GLY A 279 32.75 -0.44 -13.92
N TYR A 280 32.34 -1.60 -14.44
CA TYR A 280 31.00 -1.77 -15.03
C TYR A 280 29.92 -1.77 -13.96
N ALA A 281 28.91 -0.90 -14.11
CA ALA A 281 27.69 -0.86 -13.31
C ALA A 281 26.45 -0.84 -14.22
N PRO A 282 25.45 -1.75 -14.03
CA PRO A 282 24.28 -1.86 -14.91
C PRO A 282 23.45 -0.57 -15.06
N SER A 283 23.28 0.19 -13.97
CA SER A 283 22.57 1.48 -13.91
C SER A 283 23.23 2.54 -14.80
N VAL A 284 24.55 2.68 -14.65
CA VAL A 284 25.41 3.60 -15.42
C VAL A 284 25.37 3.23 -16.90
N ASP A 285 25.50 1.93 -17.19
CA ASP A 285 25.50 1.40 -18.53
C ASP A 285 24.14 1.58 -19.24
N ALA A 286 23.03 1.40 -18.52
CA ALA A 286 21.69 1.71 -19.01
C ALA A 286 21.51 3.20 -19.32
N LEU A 287 21.92 4.10 -18.40
CA LEU A 287 21.84 5.55 -18.62
C LEU A 287 22.61 5.98 -19.87
N ARG A 288 23.84 5.48 -20.00
CA ARG A 288 24.70 5.75 -21.14
C ARG A 288 24.07 5.30 -22.46
N ARG A 289 23.54 4.07 -22.52
CA ARG A 289 22.85 3.53 -23.71
C ARG A 289 21.61 4.34 -24.07
N ASP A 290 20.79 4.66 -23.08
CA ASP A 290 19.54 5.37 -23.29
C ASP A 290 19.84 6.80 -23.83
N LEU A 291 20.85 7.50 -23.28
CA LEU A 291 21.31 8.79 -23.80
C LEU A 291 21.91 8.71 -25.22
N LEU A 292 22.65 7.64 -25.52
CA LEU A 292 23.17 7.39 -26.86
C LEU A 292 22.04 7.17 -27.87
N HIS A 293 21.01 6.40 -27.49
CA HIS A 293 19.81 6.20 -28.31
C HIS A 293 19.12 7.52 -28.60
N LEU A 294 18.82 8.33 -27.57
CA LEU A 294 18.19 9.64 -27.73
C LEU A 294 19.00 10.55 -28.68
N ARG A 295 20.34 10.52 -28.58
CA ARG A 295 21.22 11.28 -29.47
C ARG A 295 21.08 10.83 -30.93
N GLN A 296 21.05 9.51 -31.17
CA GLN A 296 21.09 8.92 -32.51
C GLN A 296 19.73 8.97 -33.22
N THR A 297 18.64 8.63 -32.53
CA THR A 297 17.31 8.46 -33.12
C THR A 297 16.40 9.65 -32.91
N ARG A 298 16.72 10.52 -31.94
CA ARG A 298 15.81 11.56 -31.39
C ARG A 298 14.56 11.00 -30.70
N GLU A 299 14.50 9.69 -30.46
CA GLU A 299 13.37 9.08 -29.77
C GLU A 299 13.54 9.21 -28.26
N SER A 300 12.50 9.70 -27.60
CA SER A 300 12.44 9.83 -26.15
C SER A 300 12.02 8.51 -25.48
N GLN A 301 12.79 7.46 -25.71
CA GLN A 301 12.64 6.17 -25.02
C GLN A 301 13.48 6.10 -23.73
N LEU A 302 13.93 7.24 -23.21
CA LEU A 302 14.58 7.29 -21.90
C LEU A 302 13.57 6.92 -20.80
N ARG A 303 14.05 6.29 -19.72
CA ARG A 303 13.28 6.15 -18.48
C ARG A 303 12.63 7.49 -18.10
N GLY A 304 11.36 7.47 -17.72
CA GLY A 304 10.61 8.65 -17.25
C GLY A 304 10.19 9.67 -18.31
N THR A 305 10.56 9.48 -19.59
CA THR A 305 10.28 10.47 -20.65
C THR A 305 9.03 10.18 -21.47
N TYR A 306 8.44 8.98 -21.34
CA TYR A 306 7.29 8.61 -22.17
C TYR A 306 6.04 9.40 -21.76
N SER A 307 5.77 9.52 -20.46
CA SER A 307 4.64 10.31 -19.92
C SER A 307 5.01 11.76 -19.63
N ASN A 308 6.27 12.17 -19.85
CA ASN A 308 6.76 13.52 -19.62
C ASN A 308 7.49 14.09 -20.85
N PRO A 309 6.74 14.63 -21.84
CA PRO A 309 7.31 15.23 -23.05
C PRO A 309 8.26 16.40 -22.76
N ASP A 310 8.02 17.17 -21.70
CA ASP A 310 8.89 18.29 -21.34
C ASP A 310 10.27 17.79 -20.90
N LEU A 311 10.32 16.68 -20.18
CA LEU A 311 11.59 16.03 -19.81
C LEU A 311 12.33 15.55 -21.06
N ALA A 312 11.64 14.89 -21.98
CA ALA A 312 12.22 14.46 -23.25
C ALA A 312 12.86 15.63 -24.01
N GLN A 313 12.10 16.73 -24.13
CA GLN A 313 12.51 17.91 -24.87
C GLN A 313 13.69 18.62 -24.19
N ALA A 314 13.69 18.69 -22.86
CA ALA A 314 14.76 19.27 -22.07
C ALA A 314 16.07 18.45 -22.11
N LEU A 315 15.99 17.13 -22.25
CA LEU A 315 17.18 16.24 -22.25
C LEU A 315 17.83 16.08 -23.62
N TYR A 316 17.16 16.44 -24.71
CA TYR A 316 17.72 16.29 -26.06
C TYR A 316 19.00 17.13 -26.29
N PRO A 317 19.07 18.43 -25.89
CA PRO A 317 20.32 19.21 -25.99
C PRO A 317 21.47 18.59 -25.19
N LEU A 318 21.19 18.06 -23.99
CA LEU A 318 22.16 17.38 -23.15
C LEU A 318 22.79 16.18 -23.87
N ALA A 319 21.96 15.29 -24.44
CA ALA A 319 22.43 14.10 -25.16
C ALA A 319 23.31 14.44 -26.37
N ARG A 320 23.07 15.58 -27.02
CA ARG A 320 23.89 16.08 -28.13
C ARG A 320 25.24 16.66 -27.68
N ALA A 321 25.29 17.31 -26.53
CA ALA A 321 26.51 17.92 -26.00
C ALA A 321 27.49 16.87 -25.43
N LEU A 322 27.00 15.71 -24.97
CA LEU A 322 27.84 14.65 -24.42
C LEU A 322 28.86 14.09 -25.44
N PRO A 323 30.13 13.82 -25.06
CA PRO A 323 31.09 13.18 -25.96
C PRO A 323 30.69 11.75 -26.33
N VAL A 324 30.73 11.40 -27.62
CA VAL A 324 30.42 10.05 -28.12
C VAL A 324 31.29 8.96 -27.46
N PRO A 325 32.61 9.13 -27.25
CA PRO A 325 33.41 8.11 -26.59
C PRO A 325 32.95 7.79 -25.16
N ILE A 326 32.44 8.78 -24.42
CA ILE A 326 31.86 8.56 -23.08
C ILE A 326 30.55 7.76 -23.18
N LEU A 327 29.79 7.97 -24.24
CA LEU A 327 28.55 7.26 -24.52
C LEU A 327 28.75 5.87 -25.13
N GLU A 328 29.92 5.51 -25.66
CA GLU A 328 30.18 4.21 -26.32
C GLU A 328 31.04 3.24 -25.48
N SER A 329 31.92 3.78 -24.62
CA SER A 329 32.86 2.97 -23.82
C SER A 329 32.39 2.75 -22.37
N ASN A 330 32.93 1.71 -21.73
CA ASN A 330 32.79 1.55 -20.28
C ASN A 330 33.49 2.71 -19.58
N THR A 331 32.73 3.51 -18.83
CA THR A 331 33.23 4.64 -18.06
C THR A 331 32.77 4.52 -16.62
N LYS A 332 33.64 4.91 -15.68
CA LYS A 332 33.28 4.96 -14.26
C LYS A 332 32.12 5.94 -14.05
N ARG A 333 31.28 5.65 -13.06
CA ARG A 333 30.12 6.47 -12.72
C ARG A 333 30.46 7.94 -12.55
N GLU A 334 31.54 8.25 -11.83
CA GLU A 334 31.97 9.62 -11.56
C GLU A 334 32.36 10.35 -12.85
N THR A 335 32.99 9.63 -13.78
CA THR A 335 33.35 10.17 -15.10
C THR A 335 32.11 10.50 -15.93
N LEU A 336 31.11 9.61 -15.95
CA LEU A 336 29.85 9.88 -16.64
C LEU A 336 29.09 11.04 -16.00
N LEU A 337 28.99 11.08 -14.67
CA LEU A 337 28.31 12.16 -13.95
C LEU A 337 28.98 13.52 -14.19
N HIS A 338 30.32 13.57 -14.16
CA HIS A 338 31.06 14.78 -14.49
C HIS A 338 30.76 15.25 -15.92
N ALA A 339 30.77 14.34 -16.90
CA ALA A 339 30.43 14.66 -18.28
C ALA A 339 29.00 15.18 -18.44
N ILE A 340 28.04 14.60 -17.72
CA ILE A 340 26.63 15.07 -17.69
C ILE A 340 26.55 16.50 -17.15
N HIS A 341 27.23 16.80 -16.04
CA HIS A 341 27.21 18.14 -15.47
C HIS A 341 27.86 19.18 -16.39
N THR A 342 29.00 18.85 -17.01
CA THR A 342 29.67 19.72 -17.98
C THR A 342 28.79 19.96 -19.21
N ALA A 343 28.27 18.89 -19.83
CA ALA A 343 27.39 18.99 -20.99
C ALA A 343 26.08 19.72 -20.67
N SER A 344 25.55 19.59 -19.45
CA SER A 344 24.36 20.32 -19.00
C SER A 344 24.61 21.83 -18.98
N TYR A 345 25.78 22.27 -18.52
CA TYR A 345 26.15 23.67 -18.50
C TYR A 345 26.31 24.20 -19.94
N GLU A 346 27.02 23.48 -20.80
CA GLU A 346 27.26 23.88 -22.20
C GLU A 346 25.98 23.96 -23.04
N SER A 347 25.01 23.07 -22.77
CA SER A 347 23.74 23.01 -23.49
C SER A 347 22.62 23.85 -22.88
N ASN A 348 22.88 24.55 -21.76
CA ASN A 348 21.85 25.22 -20.95
C ASN A 348 20.68 24.29 -20.57
N THR A 349 20.97 23.01 -20.28
CA THR A 349 19.94 22.05 -19.88
C THR A 349 19.38 22.44 -18.50
N PRO A 350 18.05 22.48 -18.30
CA PRO A 350 17.46 22.83 -17.01
C PRO A 350 17.91 21.90 -15.88
N GLN A 351 18.25 22.46 -14.72
CA GLN A 351 18.70 21.69 -13.55
C GLN A 351 17.66 20.65 -13.10
N TRP A 352 16.37 20.98 -13.19
CA TRP A 352 15.29 20.03 -12.86
C TRP A 352 15.34 18.79 -13.76
N ALA A 353 15.64 18.94 -15.05
CA ALA A 353 15.67 17.84 -16.00
C ALA A 353 16.85 16.89 -15.72
N VAL A 354 18.03 17.45 -15.42
CA VAL A 354 19.21 16.66 -15.01
C VAL A 354 18.95 15.93 -13.69
N LYS A 355 18.38 16.61 -12.70
CA LYS A 355 18.04 16.00 -11.40
C LYS A 355 17.05 14.85 -11.59
N THR A 356 16.02 15.06 -12.41
CA THR A 356 15.02 14.02 -12.74
C THR A 356 15.68 12.85 -13.48
N LEU A 357 16.48 13.09 -14.52
CA LEU A 357 17.23 12.05 -15.23
C LEU A 357 18.04 11.20 -14.27
N LEU A 358 18.91 11.82 -13.45
CA LEU A 358 19.76 11.08 -12.53
C LEU A 358 18.95 10.30 -11.47
N SER A 359 17.78 10.81 -11.08
CA SER A 359 16.88 10.09 -10.15
C SER A 359 16.25 8.83 -10.74
N LEU A 360 16.15 8.73 -12.07
CA LEU A 360 15.57 7.59 -12.79
C LEU A 360 16.59 6.47 -13.08
N TYR A 361 17.88 6.76 -12.88
CA TYR A 361 18.99 5.81 -12.99
C TYR A 361 19.78 5.73 -11.68
N ILE A 362 19.12 6.00 -10.55
CA ILE A 362 19.58 5.53 -9.24
C ILE A 362 19.78 4.03 -9.36
N PRO A 363 20.82 3.45 -8.71
CA PRO A 363 21.06 2.03 -8.79
C PRO A 363 19.79 1.24 -8.51
N THR A 364 19.51 0.26 -9.34
CA THR A 364 18.39 -0.63 -9.19
C THR A 364 18.91 -2.05 -9.30
N SER A 365 18.22 -2.99 -8.65
CA SER A 365 18.51 -4.41 -8.77
C SER A 365 18.85 -4.84 -10.21
N PRO A 366 19.86 -5.71 -10.42
CA PRO A 366 20.17 -6.22 -11.75
C PRO A 366 19.00 -6.94 -12.43
N VAL A 367 18.00 -7.40 -11.66
CA VAL A 367 16.84 -8.09 -12.23
C VAL A 367 15.69 -7.16 -12.60
N THR A 368 15.73 -5.88 -12.21
CA THR A 368 14.70 -4.94 -12.65
C THR A 368 15.01 -4.33 -14.01
N LYS A 369 14.06 -4.50 -14.93
CA LYS A 369 14.06 -3.85 -16.25
C LYS A 369 13.43 -2.44 -16.21
N ALA A 370 12.68 -2.16 -15.16
CA ALA A 370 11.93 -0.93 -14.94
C ALA A 370 12.79 0.22 -14.41
N SER A 371 12.23 1.41 -14.50
CA SER A 371 12.81 2.66 -14.02
C SER A 371 12.84 2.79 -12.48
N SER A 372 12.09 1.96 -11.76
CA SER A 372 12.10 1.86 -10.30
C SER A 372 12.65 0.52 -9.80
N ALA A 373 13.28 0.56 -8.63
CA ALA A 373 13.55 -0.63 -7.83
C ALA A 373 12.23 -1.13 -7.21
N HIS A 374 11.67 -2.21 -7.76
CA HIS A 374 10.36 -2.75 -7.34
C HIS A 374 10.33 -3.16 -5.88
N TYR A 375 11.36 -3.87 -5.39
CA TYR A 375 11.46 -4.24 -3.98
C TYR A 375 11.38 -3.01 -3.06
N SER A 376 12.04 -1.90 -3.41
CA SER A 376 12.02 -0.67 -2.60
C SER A 376 10.62 -0.08 -2.50
N SER A 377 9.85 -0.20 -3.58
CA SER A 377 8.47 0.26 -3.67
C SER A 377 7.56 -0.60 -2.79
N VAL A 378 7.77 -1.92 -2.82
CA VAL A 378 7.10 -2.84 -1.90
C VAL A 378 7.45 -2.52 -0.45
N LEU A 379 8.73 -2.35 -0.10
CA LEU A 379 9.13 -2.06 1.29
C LEU A 379 8.50 -0.76 1.80
N ARG A 380 8.36 0.27 0.96
CA ARG A 380 7.60 1.49 1.27
C ARG A 380 6.13 1.18 1.48
N GLY A 381 5.49 0.52 0.52
CA GLY A 381 4.08 0.12 0.59
C GLY A 381 3.76 -0.75 1.80
N MET A 382 4.68 -1.63 2.23
CA MET A 382 4.50 -2.49 3.38
C MET A 382 4.44 -1.75 4.71
N ARG A 383 4.98 -0.52 4.80
CA ARG A 383 4.78 0.33 5.98
C ARG A 383 3.32 0.77 6.10
N PHE A 384 2.67 1.04 4.97
CA PHE A 384 1.24 1.35 4.96
C PHE A 384 0.42 0.10 5.29
N VAL A 385 0.76 -1.06 4.73
CA VAL A 385 0.14 -2.36 5.09
C VAL A 385 0.23 -2.63 6.60
N ASP A 386 1.41 -2.48 7.21
CA ASP A 386 1.59 -2.66 8.66
C ASP A 386 0.72 -1.68 9.47
N LYS A 387 0.59 -0.43 8.99
CA LYS A 387 -0.24 0.61 9.62
C LYS A 387 -1.73 0.25 9.56
N MET A 388 -2.22 -0.18 8.40
CA MET A 388 -3.62 -0.56 8.19
C MET A 388 -3.97 -1.82 8.97
N HIS A 389 -3.10 -2.83 8.99
CA HIS A 389 -3.26 -4.02 9.81
C HIS A 389 -3.35 -3.67 11.31
N LYS A 390 -2.44 -2.81 11.80
CA LYS A 390 -2.48 -2.36 13.20
C LYS A 390 -3.75 -1.59 13.57
N GLN A 391 -4.31 -0.83 12.62
CA GLN A 391 -5.60 -0.14 12.81
C GLN A 391 -6.78 -1.12 12.77
N CYS A 392 -6.62 -2.26 12.09
CA CYS A 392 -7.57 -3.36 12.00
C CYS A 392 -8.98 -2.89 11.60
N TRP A 393 -9.09 -1.87 10.74
CA TRP A 393 -10.39 -1.30 10.36
C TRP A 393 -11.31 -2.33 9.73
N LEU A 394 -10.77 -3.25 8.93
CA LEU A 394 -11.54 -4.31 8.28
C LEU A 394 -12.32 -5.17 9.29
N ARG A 395 -11.87 -5.26 10.54
CA ARG A 395 -12.54 -6.03 11.60
C ARG A 395 -13.29 -5.14 12.59
N SER A 396 -13.24 -3.83 12.39
CA SER A 396 -13.89 -2.86 13.26
C SER A 396 -15.40 -2.89 13.09
N PRO A 397 -16.18 -2.85 14.19
CA PRO A 397 -17.62 -2.64 14.10
C PRO A 397 -17.99 -1.24 13.57
N ALA A 398 -17.02 -0.31 13.51
CA ALA A 398 -17.24 1.01 12.96
C ALA A 398 -17.07 1.09 11.43
N LEU A 399 -16.64 0.00 10.78
CA LEU A 399 -16.16 0.00 9.40
C LEU A 399 -17.15 0.68 8.44
N CYS A 400 -18.38 0.17 8.42
CA CYS A 400 -19.46 0.63 7.54
C CYS A 400 -20.78 -0.03 7.96
N VAL A 401 -21.85 0.74 8.09
CA VAL A 401 -23.22 0.25 8.26
C VAL A 401 -24.20 1.08 7.44
N ARG A 402 -25.43 0.59 7.28
CA ARG A 402 -26.51 1.37 6.70
C ARG A 402 -27.04 2.37 7.71
N SER A 403 -27.23 3.63 7.30
CA SER A 403 -27.79 4.63 8.20
C SER A 403 -29.20 4.25 8.65
N THR A 404 -29.47 4.47 9.92
CA THR A 404 -30.81 4.26 10.51
C THR A 404 -31.82 5.29 10.04
N THR A 405 -31.35 6.49 9.66
CA THR A 405 -32.19 7.59 9.18
C THR A 405 -32.40 7.55 7.67
N SER A 406 -31.40 7.05 6.93
CA SER A 406 -31.42 6.89 5.47
C SER A 406 -30.88 5.50 5.08
N PRO A 407 -31.70 4.44 5.02
CA PRO A 407 -31.23 3.06 4.78
C PRO A 407 -30.51 2.81 3.44
N SER A 408 -30.62 3.76 2.50
CA SER A 408 -29.90 3.79 1.23
C SER A 408 -28.47 4.31 1.34
N GLU A 409 -28.12 4.97 2.44
CA GLU A 409 -26.81 5.59 2.66
C GLU A 409 -25.95 4.73 3.59
N LEU A 410 -24.66 4.69 3.29
CA LEU A 410 -23.65 4.04 4.13
C LEU A 410 -22.99 5.09 5.03
N VAL A 411 -22.88 4.78 6.31
CA VAL A 411 -22.16 5.58 7.33
C VAL A 411 -21.10 4.72 7.99
N GLY A 412 -20.02 5.31 8.49
CA GLY A 412 -18.89 4.52 9.00
C GLY A 412 -17.52 5.11 8.73
N THR A 413 -16.51 4.38 9.16
CA THR A 413 -15.09 4.70 8.90
C THR A 413 -14.81 4.84 7.40
N LEU A 414 -15.21 3.87 6.57
CA LEU A 414 -14.94 3.94 5.13
C LEU A 414 -15.76 4.99 4.39
N PRO A 415 -17.08 5.15 4.61
CA PRO A 415 -17.83 6.27 4.03
C PRO A 415 -17.26 7.65 4.38
N ARG A 416 -16.91 7.88 5.65
CA ARG A 416 -16.21 9.12 6.08
C ARG A 416 -14.89 9.31 5.36
N ALA A 417 -14.05 8.26 5.31
CA ALA A 417 -12.77 8.30 4.64
C ALA A 417 -12.91 8.61 3.14
N GLN A 418 -13.93 8.04 2.48
CA GLN A 418 -14.25 8.36 1.08
C GLN A 418 -14.59 9.84 0.92
N GLN A 419 -15.48 10.37 1.77
CA GLN A 419 -15.86 11.78 1.71
C GLN A 419 -14.67 12.70 1.98
N LYS A 420 -13.83 12.35 2.95
CA LYS A 420 -12.59 13.08 3.26
C LYS A 420 -11.62 13.06 2.09
N TYR A 421 -11.51 11.94 1.36
CA TYR A 421 -10.71 11.84 0.14
C TYR A 421 -11.25 12.73 -0.99
N ARG A 422 -12.57 12.81 -1.18
CA ARG A 422 -13.18 13.78 -2.13
C ARG A 422 -12.81 15.22 -1.77
N ASN A 423 -12.96 15.58 -0.51
CA ASN A 423 -12.58 16.90 0.00
C ASN A 423 -11.08 17.18 -0.17
N PHE A 424 -10.22 16.18 0.05
CA PHE A 424 -8.77 16.26 -0.18
C PHE A 424 -8.45 16.55 -1.66
N LEU A 425 -9.12 15.89 -2.60
CA LEU A 425 -8.96 16.14 -4.04
C LEU A 425 -9.37 17.56 -4.43
N GLU A 426 -10.43 18.11 -3.82
CA GLU A 426 -10.82 19.51 -4.01
C GLU A 426 -9.74 20.49 -3.52
N LEU A 427 -9.13 20.22 -2.36
CA LEU A 427 -8.03 21.05 -1.83
C LEU A 427 -6.79 20.97 -2.73
N ALA A 428 -6.56 19.83 -3.37
CA ALA A 428 -5.42 19.60 -4.25
C ALA A 428 -5.48 20.42 -5.55
N HIS A 429 -6.63 21.00 -5.90
CA HIS A 429 -6.81 21.80 -7.11
C HIS A 429 -5.78 22.96 -7.17
N PRO A 430 -5.09 23.20 -8.32
CA PRO A 430 -4.03 24.19 -8.45
C PRO A 430 -4.42 25.61 -7.98
N SER A 431 -5.68 26.00 -8.14
CA SER A 431 -6.17 27.32 -7.73
C SER A 431 -6.05 27.60 -6.23
N ASN A 432 -5.97 26.56 -5.38
CA ASN A 432 -5.84 26.73 -3.95
C ASN A 432 -4.41 27.04 -3.52
N ASN A 433 -3.40 26.76 -4.38
CA ASN A 433 -1.98 26.95 -4.09
C ASN A 433 -1.52 26.28 -2.77
N ILE A 434 -2.05 25.09 -2.47
CA ILE A 434 -1.71 24.30 -1.28
C ILE A 434 -1.00 23.00 -1.71
N SER A 435 0.11 22.69 -1.04
CA SER A 435 0.71 21.36 -1.08
C SER A 435 -0.01 20.48 -0.07
N VAL A 436 -0.95 19.66 -0.55
CA VAL A 436 -1.76 18.81 0.33
C VAL A 436 -0.98 17.60 0.84
N THR A 437 -1.15 17.24 2.10
CA THR A 437 -0.54 16.06 2.73
C THR A 437 -1.64 15.13 3.23
N PRO A 438 -1.69 13.87 2.77
CA PRO A 438 -2.77 12.94 3.12
C PRO A 438 -2.67 12.44 4.57
N THR A 439 -3.80 12.02 5.11
CA THR A 439 -3.93 11.22 6.34
C THR A 439 -4.14 9.75 5.97
N SER A 440 -4.01 8.81 6.91
CA SER A 440 -4.04 7.36 6.59
C SER A 440 -5.34 6.90 5.91
N ASP A 441 -6.47 7.47 6.31
CA ASP A 441 -7.79 7.23 5.73
C ASP A 441 -7.90 7.81 4.31
N VAL A 442 -7.30 8.97 4.06
CA VAL A 442 -7.15 9.55 2.71
C VAL A 442 -6.23 8.69 1.84
N ASP A 443 -5.09 8.24 2.38
CA ASP A 443 -4.13 7.38 1.68
C ASP A 443 -4.76 6.05 1.25
N LEU A 444 -5.61 5.45 2.09
CA LEU A 444 -6.32 4.22 1.74
C LEU A 444 -7.10 4.39 0.43
N PHE A 445 -7.92 5.46 0.33
CA PHE A 445 -8.70 5.73 -0.88
C PHE A 445 -7.81 6.18 -2.03
N TRP A 446 -6.74 6.93 -1.76
CA TRP A 446 -5.80 7.37 -2.79
C TRP A 446 -5.08 6.17 -3.43
N HIS A 447 -4.52 5.26 -2.64
CA HIS A 447 -3.89 4.03 -3.14
C HIS A 447 -4.91 3.14 -3.86
N THR A 448 -6.13 3.02 -3.33
CA THR A 448 -7.22 2.29 -4.01
C THR A 448 -7.50 2.86 -5.40
N HIS A 449 -7.50 4.19 -5.53
CA HIS A 449 -7.72 4.88 -6.81
C HIS A 449 -6.56 4.63 -7.79
N GLN A 450 -5.32 4.63 -7.31
CA GLN A 450 -4.12 4.41 -8.11
C GLN A 450 -3.99 3.00 -8.67
N LEU A 451 -4.63 2.01 -8.05
CA LEU A 451 -4.76 0.65 -8.61
C LEU A 451 -5.61 0.60 -9.89
N SER A 452 -5.98 1.74 -10.46
CA SER A 452 -6.40 1.84 -11.86
C SER A 452 -5.69 3.02 -12.52
N PRO A 453 -4.40 2.89 -12.89
CA PRO A 453 -3.54 4.01 -13.31
C PRO A 453 -4.14 4.85 -14.45
N GLY A 454 -4.72 4.19 -15.45
CA GLY A 454 -5.35 4.86 -16.59
C GLY A 454 -6.57 5.70 -16.19
N PRO A 455 -7.62 5.10 -15.58
CA PRO A 455 -8.76 5.84 -15.04
C PRO A 455 -8.35 6.93 -14.05
N TYR A 456 -7.48 6.62 -13.09
CA TYR A 456 -6.95 7.56 -12.11
C TYR A 456 -6.31 8.79 -12.75
N ARG A 457 -5.42 8.59 -13.74
CA ARG A 457 -4.78 9.69 -14.46
C ARG A 457 -5.82 10.60 -15.10
N ARG A 458 -6.83 10.04 -15.77
CA ARG A 458 -7.87 10.85 -16.41
C ARG A 458 -8.75 11.57 -15.40
N PHE A 459 -9.11 10.91 -14.30
CA PHE A 459 -9.83 11.54 -13.20
C PHE A 459 -9.06 12.75 -12.67
N CYS A 460 -7.78 12.60 -12.35
CA CYS A 460 -6.96 13.70 -11.84
C CYS A 460 -6.91 14.89 -12.81
N ILE A 461 -6.68 14.63 -14.09
CA ILE A 461 -6.64 15.71 -15.09
C ILE A 461 -7.99 16.40 -15.23
N ARG A 462 -9.10 15.66 -15.25
CA ARG A 462 -10.46 16.20 -15.44
C ARG A 462 -10.98 16.94 -14.20
N HIS A 463 -10.83 16.35 -13.01
CA HIS A 463 -11.47 16.83 -11.78
C HIS A 463 -10.56 17.63 -10.86
N VAL A 464 -9.26 17.32 -10.86
CA VAL A 464 -8.28 18.01 -10.00
C VAL A 464 -7.53 19.10 -10.79
N GLY A 465 -7.50 19.00 -12.12
CA GLY A 465 -6.77 19.94 -12.99
C GLY A 465 -5.26 19.70 -13.04
N LYS A 466 -4.76 18.70 -12.32
CA LYS A 466 -3.36 18.23 -12.37
C LYS A 466 -3.30 16.76 -12.04
N PHE A 467 -2.26 16.09 -12.53
CA PHE A 467 -1.95 14.74 -12.08
C PHE A 467 -1.44 14.78 -10.64
N MET A 468 -2.00 13.91 -9.79
CA MET A 468 -1.58 13.74 -8.40
C MET A 468 -0.62 12.56 -8.33
N ASP A 469 0.67 12.82 -8.12
CA ASP A 469 1.68 11.77 -8.03
C ASP A 469 2.02 11.47 -6.57
N HIS A 470 1.99 10.19 -6.20
CA HIS A 470 2.32 9.73 -4.84
C HIS A 470 3.81 9.37 -4.79
N ASN A 471 4.67 10.39 -4.85
CA ASN A 471 6.10 10.18 -4.83
C ASN A 471 6.66 10.22 -3.41
N ASP A 472 6.63 9.07 -2.73
CA ASP A 472 7.16 8.88 -1.37
C ASP A 472 8.62 9.31 -1.20
N LYS A 473 9.41 9.37 -2.29
CA LYS A 473 10.83 9.76 -2.24
C LYS A 473 11.03 11.25 -1.96
N VAL A 474 10.04 12.10 -2.27
CA VAL A 474 10.14 13.56 -2.21
C VAL A 474 9.59 14.13 -0.89
N VAL A 475 8.92 13.30 -0.10
CA VAL A 475 8.08 13.76 1.01
C VAL A 475 8.90 14.17 2.25
N HIS A 476 10.21 13.98 2.35
CA HIS A 476 10.90 14.13 3.64
C HIS A 476 11.39 15.54 4.05
N GLU A 477 11.27 16.58 3.22
CA GLU A 477 11.93 17.86 3.54
C GLU A 477 11.01 18.95 4.14
N ASN A 478 9.66 18.84 4.12
CA ASN A 478 8.75 19.84 4.71
C ASN A 478 7.34 19.31 5.08
N LEU A 479 7.26 18.09 5.62
CA LEU A 479 5.98 17.42 5.98
C LEU A 479 5.12 18.19 6.98
N THR A 480 5.74 18.73 8.03
CA THR A 480 4.98 19.31 9.16
C THR A 480 4.21 20.56 8.72
N GLY A 481 4.87 21.48 8.02
CA GLY A 481 4.23 22.72 7.54
C GLY A 481 3.17 22.47 6.45
N SER A 482 3.40 21.50 5.56
CA SER A 482 2.41 21.12 4.53
C SER A 482 1.19 20.43 5.14
N PHE A 483 1.39 19.60 6.17
CA PHE A 483 0.30 18.97 6.91
C PHE A 483 -0.55 19.98 7.67
N GLU A 484 0.07 20.88 8.45
CA GLU A 484 -0.64 21.95 9.16
C GLU A 484 -1.44 22.85 8.21
N ALA A 485 -0.85 23.21 7.06
CA ALA A 485 -1.54 23.97 6.03
C ALA A 485 -2.75 23.22 5.45
N THR A 486 -2.62 21.92 5.22
CA THR A 486 -3.71 21.05 4.75
C THR A 486 -4.83 21.00 5.78
N GLN A 487 -4.51 20.76 7.05
CA GLN A 487 -5.48 20.71 8.15
C GLN A 487 -6.24 22.03 8.29
N LYS A 488 -5.52 23.16 8.26
CA LYS A 488 -6.14 24.49 8.34
C LYS A 488 -7.09 24.72 7.18
N ALA A 489 -6.65 24.47 5.95
CA ALA A 489 -7.48 24.66 4.77
C ALA A 489 -8.72 23.75 4.75
N TYR A 490 -8.56 22.51 5.21
CA TYR A 490 -9.64 21.55 5.35
C TYR A 490 -10.70 22.05 6.35
N PHE A 491 -10.27 22.50 7.53
CA PHE A 491 -11.15 23.07 8.53
C PHE A 491 -11.85 24.33 8.01
N ASP A 492 -11.11 25.25 7.39
CA ASP A 492 -11.66 26.51 6.89
C ASP A 492 -12.77 26.28 5.85
N ARG A 493 -12.58 25.29 4.95
CA ARG A 493 -13.49 25.00 3.84
C ARG A 493 -14.64 24.07 4.20
N PHE A 494 -14.36 22.95 4.86
CA PHE A 494 -15.33 21.88 5.10
C PHE A 494 -15.86 21.84 6.53
N LYS A 495 -15.29 22.65 7.43
CA LYS A 495 -15.64 22.68 8.88
C LYS A 495 -15.47 21.32 9.58
N GLY A 496 -14.67 20.43 9.01
CA GLY A 496 -14.39 19.09 9.56
C GLY A 496 -13.00 18.97 10.18
N GLU A 497 -12.80 17.94 10.99
CA GLU A 497 -11.51 17.58 11.56
C GLU A 497 -10.67 16.79 10.54
N TYR A 498 -9.45 17.26 10.26
CA TYR A 498 -8.55 16.57 9.32
C TYR A 498 -7.71 15.48 10.00
N ASP A 499 -7.19 15.74 11.21
CA ASP A 499 -6.30 14.81 11.93
C ASP A 499 -7.04 14.15 13.11
N ALA A 500 -8.14 13.47 12.80
CA ALA A 500 -8.95 12.78 13.81
C ALA A 500 -8.30 11.46 14.25
N CYS A 501 -8.53 11.06 15.50
CA CYS A 501 -8.09 9.75 16.01
C CYS A 501 -8.91 8.61 15.38
N LEU A 502 -8.26 7.71 14.65
CA LEU A 502 -8.90 6.64 13.87
C LEU A 502 -9.00 5.28 14.60
N CYS A 503 -8.96 5.26 15.94
CA CYS A 503 -9.11 4.03 16.71
C CYS A 503 -10.58 3.60 16.80
N TRP A 504 -10.85 2.31 17.04
CA TRP A 504 -12.22 1.78 17.05
C TRP A 504 -13.16 2.54 18.02
N PRO A 505 -12.76 2.86 19.28
CA PRO A 505 -13.61 3.67 20.15
C PRO A 505 -14.02 5.03 19.56
N CYS A 506 -13.07 5.77 18.99
CA CYS A 506 -13.34 7.10 18.41
C CYS A 506 -14.18 7.02 17.13
N GLU A 507 -13.96 5.99 16.31
CA GLU A 507 -14.74 5.76 15.09
C GLU A 507 -16.19 5.37 15.40
N ILE A 508 -16.43 4.49 16.41
CA ILE A 508 -17.78 4.15 16.86
C ILE A 508 -18.49 5.39 17.44
N GLU A 509 -17.78 6.22 18.20
CA GLU A 509 -18.37 7.45 18.72
C GLU A 509 -18.81 8.39 17.60
N ARG A 510 -17.98 8.56 16.55
CA ARG A 510 -18.35 9.36 15.37
C ARG A 510 -19.50 8.76 14.57
N ASN A 511 -19.56 7.44 14.47
CA ASN A 511 -20.70 6.74 13.87
C ASN A 511 -22.02 7.08 14.55
N ASP A 512 -22.06 7.04 15.88
CA ASP A 512 -23.27 7.38 16.63
C ASP A 512 -23.68 8.85 16.40
N GLN A 513 -22.71 9.76 16.25
CA GLN A 513 -22.98 11.16 15.98
C GLN A 513 -23.57 11.38 14.58
N GLU A 514 -23.19 10.57 13.59
CA GLU A 514 -23.76 10.62 12.23
C GLU A 514 -25.18 10.04 12.16
N ASP A 515 -25.45 8.98 12.93
CA ASP A 515 -26.75 8.31 12.93
C ASP A 515 -27.80 8.96 13.86
N THR A 516 -27.40 9.88 14.74
CA THR A 516 -28.32 10.54 15.68
C THR A 516 -28.82 11.89 15.15
N VAL A 517 -30.14 12.10 15.20
CA VAL A 517 -30.76 13.42 14.97
C VAL A 517 -30.30 14.38 16.08
N PRO A 518 -29.93 15.65 15.77
CA PRO A 518 -29.53 16.62 16.80
C PRO A 518 -30.67 16.80 17.81
N SER A 519 -30.51 16.26 19.02
CA SER A 519 -31.46 16.47 20.11
C SER A 519 -30.83 17.37 21.16
N ASP A 520 -31.51 18.46 21.50
CA ASP A 520 -31.12 19.35 22.58
C ASP A 520 -31.04 18.59 23.92
N GLY A 521 -29.87 18.66 24.56
CA GLY A 521 -29.67 18.29 25.98
C GLY A 521 -29.70 16.80 26.30
N VAL A 522 -28.61 16.08 25.99
CA VAL A 522 -28.38 14.71 26.51
C VAL A 522 -27.95 14.80 27.99
N SER A 523 -28.65 14.12 28.90
CA SER A 523 -28.28 14.08 30.32
C SER A 523 -26.97 13.31 30.55
N SER A 524 -26.19 13.70 31.58
CA SER A 524 -24.90 13.06 31.92
C SER A 524 -25.00 11.53 32.14
N ASN A 525 -26.12 11.06 32.71
CA ASN A 525 -26.40 9.64 32.91
C ASN A 525 -26.68 8.88 31.61
N ARG A 526 -27.12 9.56 30.55
CA ARG A 526 -27.30 8.97 29.21
C ARG A 526 -25.97 8.82 28.50
N GLN A 527 -25.09 9.83 28.60
CA GLN A 527 -23.74 9.78 28.05
C GLN A 527 -22.91 8.64 28.68
N SER A 528 -22.89 8.55 30.01
CA SER A 528 -22.15 7.49 30.73
C SER A 528 -22.56 6.07 30.33
N TYR A 529 -23.86 5.84 30.07
CA TYR A 529 -24.35 4.56 29.59
C TYR A 529 -23.94 4.29 28.12
N GLN A 530 -24.06 5.28 27.24
CA GLN A 530 -23.62 5.14 25.84
C GLN A 530 -22.12 4.84 25.76
N ASP A 531 -21.30 5.52 26.56
CA ASP A 531 -19.87 5.26 26.64
C ASP A 531 -19.57 3.83 27.14
N TRP A 532 -20.37 3.32 28.10
CA TRP A 532 -20.27 1.93 28.54
C TRP A 532 -20.62 0.95 27.44
N VAL A 533 -21.72 1.18 26.69
CA VAL A 533 -22.14 0.33 25.56
C VAL A 533 -21.04 0.27 24.50
N ARG A 534 -20.51 1.42 24.08
CA ARG A 534 -19.40 1.49 23.10
C ARG A 534 -18.20 0.66 23.55
N ARG A 535 -17.79 0.80 24.81
CA ARG A 535 -16.68 0.02 25.37
C ARG A 535 -16.96 -1.49 25.30
N VAL A 536 -18.16 -1.94 25.64
CA VAL A 536 -18.52 -3.36 25.58
C VAL A 536 -18.46 -3.89 24.14
N ILE A 537 -19.01 -3.14 23.17
CA ILE A 537 -18.97 -3.50 21.74
C ILE A 537 -17.53 -3.60 21.25
N VAL A 538 -16.68 -2.61 21.55
CA VAL A 538 -15.25 -2.65 21.18
C VAL A 538 -14.57 -3.87 21.78
N VAL A 539 -14.79 -4.16 23.06
CA VAL A 539 -14.17 -5.30 23.75
C VAL A 539 -14.64 -6.63 23.17
N PHE A 540 -15.91 -6.74 22.77
CA PHE A 540 -16.44 -7.93 22.09
C PHE A 540 -15.71 -8.19 20.78
N TRP A 541 -15.70 -7.21 19.87
CA TRP A 541 -15.07 -7.36 18.56
C TRP A 541 -13.55 -7.54 18.63
N GLN A 542 -12.89 -6.93 19.61
CA GLN A 542 -11.47 -7.18 19.89
C GLN A 542 -11.23 -8.64 20.34
N GLU A 543 -12.13 -9.21 21.13
CA GLU A 543 -12.03 -10.60 21.55
C GLU A 543 -12.37 -11.56 20.40
N VAL A 544 -13.36 -11.25 19.56
CA VAL A 544 -13.65 -11.99 18.31
C VAL A 544 -12.38 -12.07 17.45
N GLU A 545 -11.75 -10.93 17.18
CA GLU A 545 -10.54 -10.89 16.36
C GLU A 545 -9.35 -11.61 17.02
N ALA A 546 -9.13 -11.40 18.32
CA ALA A 546 -8.06 -12.08 19.05
C ALA A 546 -8.23 -13.62 19.09
N ARG A 547 -9.47 -14.12 19.07
CA ARG A 547 -9.76 -15.55 19.00
C ARG A 547 -9.56 -16.11 17.59
N ARG A 548 -9.98 -15.37 16.55
CA ARG A 548 -9.70 -15.68 15.14
C ARG A 548 -8.21 -15.85 14.88
N GLU A 549 -7.40 -14.89 15.33
CA GLU A 549 -5.93 -14.92 15.17
C GLU A 549 -5.29 -16.15 15.84
N LYS A 550 -5.88 -16.64 16.94
CA LYS A 550 -5.41 -17.82 17.69
C LYS A 550 -6.01 -19.13 17.20
N GLY A 551 -6.94 -19.10 16.24
CA GLY A 551 -7.70 -20.28 15.81
C GLY A 551 -8.57 -20.89 16.92
N LEU A 552 -9.02 -20.08 17.88
CA LEU A 552 -9.94 -20.50 18.93
C LEU A 552 -11.40 -20.46 18.42
N PRO A 553 -12.34 -21.21 19.04
CA PRO A 553 -13.77 -21.11 18.69
C PRO A 553 -14.23 -19.65 18.81
N GLY A 554 -14.95 -19.11 17.82
CA GLY A 554 -15.43 -17.72 17.92
C GLY A 554 -16.52 -17.52 18.96
N LEU A 555 -16.94 -16.26 19.12
CA LEU A 555 -17.96 -15.88 20.10
C LEU A 555 -19.35 -15.92 19.47
N GLU A 556 -20.35 -16.30 20.28
CA GLU A 556 -21.75 -16.23 19.90
C GLU A 556 -22.19 -14.76 19.81
N ILE A 557 -22.75 -14.35 18.68
CA ILE A 557 -23.17 -12.95 18.45
C ILE A 557 -24.21 -12.49 19.48
N ASP A 558 -25.15 -13.36 19.84
CA ASP A 558 -26.22 -13.08 20.82
C ASP A 558 -25.66 -12.85 22.24
N SER A 559 -24.46 -13.35 22.55
CA SER A 559 -23.83 -13.14 23.85
C SER A 559 -23.45 -11.67 24.09
N LEU A 560 -23.24 -10.88 23.03
CA LEU A 560 -23.07 -9.43 23.14
C LEU A 560 -24.36 -8.77 23.65
N GLU A 561 -25.52 -9.14 23.08
CA GLU A 561 -26.82 -8.61 23.50
C GLU A 561 -27.10 -8.93 24.98
N GLU A 562 -26.77 -10.15 25.41
CA GLU A 562 -26.93 -10.55 26.81
C GLU A 562 -26.10 -9.72 27.78
N VAL A 563 -24.84 -9.45 27.43
CA VAL A 563 -23.94 -8.62 28.26
C VAL A 563 -24.46 -7.19 28.33
N LEU A 564 -24.89 -6.63 27.19
CA LEU A 564 -25.47 -5.28 27.12
C LEU A 564 -26.74 -5.17 27.98
N ALA A 565 -27.59 -6.20 27.99
CA ALA A 565 -28.81 -6.25 28.79
C ALA A 565 -28.55 -6.29 30.31
N LYS A 566 -27.43 -6.87 30.74
CA LYS A 566 -27.01 -6.97 32.16
C LYS A 566 -26.26 -5.72 32.66
N GLY A 567 -26.08 -4.71 31.80
CA GLY A 567 -25.33 -3.49 32.09
C GLY A 567 -25.86 -2.61 33.24
N PRO A 568 -25.19 -1.48 33.53
CA PRO A 568 -25.41 -0.66 34.74
C PRO A 568 -26.80 0.00 34.88
N ARG A 569 -27.77 -0.27 33.99
CA ARG A 569 -29.16 0.22 34.10
C ARG A 569 -30.09 -0.83 34.72
N ARG A 570 -30.35 -0.68 36.02
CA ARG A 570 -31.59 -1.20 36.64
C ARG A 570 -32.76 -0.31 36.22
N ARG A 571 -33.74 -0.90 35.52
CA ARG A 571 -35.17 -0.50 35.35
C ARG A 571 -35.49 1.00 35.13
N SER A 572 -36.25 1.27 34.06
CA SER A 572 -36.98 2.53 33.74
C SER A 572 -36.22 3.64 32.99
N SER A 573 -35.84 3.37 31.74
CA SER A 573 -36.06 4.26 30.59
C SER A 573 -35.59 3.51 29.35
N LEU A 574 -36.52 3.30 28.41
CA LEU A 574 -36.26 2.67 27.11
C LEU A 574 -35.32 3.59 26.30
N VAL A 575 -34.02 3.51 26.56
CA VAL A 575 -33.05 3.71 25.47
C VAL A 575 -33.22 2.46 24.62
N SER A 576 -33.88 2.63 23.48
CA SER A 576 -34.04 1.54 22.56
C SER A 576 -32.63 1.07 22.14
N LEU A 577 -32.30 -0.19 22.44
CA LEU A 577 -31.15 -0.88 21.86
C LEU A 577 -31.14 -0.80 20.32
N SER A 578 -32.25 -0.36 19.69
CA SER A 578 -32.34 -0.15 18.24
C SER A 578 -31.26 0.76 17.65
N SER A 579 -30.71 1.74 18.38
CA SER A 579 -29.63 2.58 17.84
C SER A 579 -28.29 1.85 17.78
N PHE A 580 -28.15 0.73 18.51
CA PHE A 580 -26.94 -0.08 18.53
C PHE A 580 -27.08 -1.40 17.77
N LYS A 581 -28.30 -1.77 17.35
CA LYS A 581 -28.55 -2.94 16.51
C LYS A 581 -27.88 -2.88 15.13
N SER A 582 -27.50 -1.69 14.65
CA SER A 582 -26.70 -1.57 13.43
C SER A 582 -25.23 -1.95 13.65
N TRP A 583 -24.76 -1.95 14.90
CA TRP A 583 -23.35 -2.18 15.28
C TRP A 583 -23.08 -3.53 15.97
N ILE A 584 -24.16 -4.27 16.27
CA ILE A 584 -24.16 -5.67 16.70
C ILE A 584 -24.27 -6.51 15.43
#